data_AF-A0A963EXI8-F1
#
_entry.id   AF-A0A963EXI8-F1
#
_cell.length_a   1.000
_cell.length_b   1.000
_cell.length_c   1.000
_cell.angle_alpha   90.00
_cell.angle_beta   90.00
_cell.angle_gamma   90.00
#
_symmetry.space_group_name_H-M   'P 1'
#
loop_
_entity.id
_entity.type
_entity.pdbx_description
1 polymer ?
#
loop_
_entity_poly.entity_id
_entity_poly.type
_entity_poly.pdbx_seq_one_letter_code
_entity_poly.pdbx_strand_id
1 'polypeptide(L)'
;QGDNRLAVNSTGGEAPEAELVLTNYPVTGPMFSGPWQQPFLCSTDSHRGGLELGPVIDENCSVDTVVSHKYRTTAGDWADYSPGQERPADMATTTTSDGTEVDFVVRWERGTINRFLYSIAVLAPSDDGSETPDLSSWNHRLVYYFQGGVAIGHYQGSPSLSRALYPDALAAGYAVAYSTGTKTGTHYNLQVGGETAIMVKDRFVTAYGVPDYTVGVGGSGGGIQQYIYAQNHPGLIDAGVPQYSYPDMVTQTIHIGDCELIERWIDLQLRDDPNSKWADWTNRSWLLGLNASNEVANDVVEYGLTPWVPPGSSECTKSWRGLSPLALNPNFGDAPGITPEARDEVEWTHFADLINIYGRADDGFARSPWDNVGVQYGLQALRDGNITPEEFLDLNFNIGSWKPEAEMVQETCPFFTDLCFALDFDQPLYPDQIDPWSWRNMALSDGSNPAPRRAADAGAIEAAIESGMVNHGDVQIPLIDVRHYLEEQLDMHNSHQSFAARQRLLNYDGDASNQVIWFVAPGEEENYNNTLYA
;
A
#
# COMPACT_ATOMS: atom_id res chain seq x y z
N GLN A 1 19.60 22.82 11.57
CA GLN A 1 18.40 23.08 10.76
C GLN A 1 18.53 24.42 10.07
N GLY A 2 17.89 24.59 8.92
CA GLY A 2 17.95 25.80 8.10
C GLY A 2 19.02 25.74 6.99
N ASP A 3 19.14 26.83 6.27
CA ASP A 3 20.00 26.95 5.09
C ASP A 3 21.48 27.07 5.49
N ASN A 4 22.31 26.20 4.92
CA ASN A 4 23.76 26.19 5.09
C ASN A 4 24.41 26.47 3.73
N ARG A 5 25.42 27.34 3.68
CA ARG A 5 26.10 27.68 2.43
C ARG A 5 27.38 26.88 2.29
N LEU A 6 27.43 26.00 1.29
CA LEU A 6 28.65 25.34 0.85
C LEU A 6 29.29 26.20 -0.24
N ALA A 7 30.47 26.75 0.04
CA ALA A 7 31.25 27.53 -0.93
C ALA A 7 32.56 26.82 -1.25
N VAL A 8 32.87 26.68 -2.54
CA VAL A 8 34.12 26.11 -3.04
C VAL A 8 34.91 27.21 -3.72
N ASN A 9 36.13 27.41 -3.24
CA ASN A 9 37.05 28.45 -3.74
C ASN A 9 38.31 27.83 -4.32
N SER A 10 38.75 28.32 -5.48
CA SER A 10 40.06 27.95 -6.06
C SER A 10 41.18 28.73 -5.38
N THR A 11 42.18 28.03 -4.87
CA THR A 11 43.33 28.60 -4.17
C THR A 11 44.17 29.56 -5.01
N GLY A 12 44.03 29.54 -6.34
CA GLY A 12 44.74 30.42 -7.28
C GLY A 12 43.84 31.45 -8.00
N GLY A 13 42.53 31.47 -7.74
CA GLY A 13 41.58 32.31 -8.50
C GLY A 13 41.38 31.88 -9.96
N GLU A 14 41.84 30.67 -10.32
CA GLU A 14 41.73 30.13 -11.68
C GLU A 14 40.31 29.64 -12.02
N ALA A 15 39.45 29.48 -11.01
CA ALA A 15 38.04 29.17 -11.16
C ALA A 15 37.20 30.13 -10.29
N PRO A 16 36.00 30.55 -10.76
CA PRO A 16 35.09 31.35 -9.97
C PRO A 16 34.61 30.58 -8.73
N GLU A 17 34.29 31.32 -7.67
CA GLU A 17 33.61 30.78 -6.48
C GLU A 17 32.30 30.10 -6.92
N ALA A 18 32.12 28.86 -6.48
CA ALA A 18 30.88 28.11 -6.67
C ALA A 18 30.20 27.91 -5.33
N GLU A 19 28.89 28.10 -5.30
CA GLU A 19 28.11 28.07 -4.07
C GLU A 19 26.86 27.22 -4.24
N LEU A 20 26.51 26.50 -3.18
CA LEU A 20 25.29 25.72 -3.09
C LEU A 20 24.67 25.95 -1.71
N VAL A 21 23.36 26.17 -1.67
CA VAL A 21 22.60 26.20 -0.41
C VAL A 21 22.14 24.78 -0.11
N LEU A 22 22.48 24.30 1.08
CA LEU A 22 22.09 23.01 1.64
C LEU A 22 21.12 23.25 2.80
N THR A 23 19.86 22.92 2.62
CA THR A 23 18.83 23.06 3.66
C THR A 23 18.81 21.83 4.55
N ASN A 24 19.07 22.03 5.84
CA ASN A 24 18.94 20.98 6.85
C ASN A 24 17.52 21.01 7.44
N TYR A 25 16.71 20.04 7.07
CA TYR A 25 15.31 19.91 7.50
C TYR A 25 15.21 19.28 8.90
N PRO A 26 14.12 19.53 9.65
CA PRO A 26 13.87 18.84 10.91
C PRO A 26 13.62 17.34 10.68
N VAL A 27 13.93 16.50 11.68
CA VAL A 27 13.70 15.03 11.62
C VAL A 27 12.23 14.66 11.42
N THR A 28 11.32 15.58 11.73
CA THR A 28 9.87 15.45 11.56
C THR A 28 9.39 15.77 10.14
N GLY A 29 10.27 16.22 9.23
CA GLY A 29 9.87 16.71 7.91
C GLY A 29 8.98 17.96 7.98
N PRO A 30 8.20 18.26 6.93
CA PRO A 30 8.34 17.68 5.58
C PRO A 30 9.50 18.33 4.83
N MET A 31 10.05 17.62 3.84
CA MET A 31 11.13 18.09 2.94
C MET A 31 10.59 18.51 1.57
N PHE A 32 9.74 17.66 0.98
CA PHE A 32 9.13 17.80 -0.34
C PHE A 32 7.70 17.21 -0.43
N SER A 33 7.22 16.50 0.59
CA SER A 33 5.90 15.84 0.60
C SER A 33 4.71 16.78 0.73
N GLY A 34 4.96 18.07 0.99
CA GLY A 34 3.95 19.10 1.18
C GLY A 34 3.51 19.24 2.64
N PRO A 35 2.45 20.02 2.92
CA PRO A 35 1.91 20.16 4.27
C PRO A 35 1.56 18.82 4.92
N TRP A 36 1.80 18.73 6.23
CA TRP A 36 1.39 17.56 7.02
C TRP A 36 -0.11 17.34 7.00
N GLN A 37 -0.52 16.07 6.97
CA GLN A 37 -1.90 15.67 7.20
C GLN A 37 -2.36 16.13 8.59
N GLN A 38 -3.59 16.64 8.67
CA GLN A 38 -4.24 17.08 9.90
C GLN A 38 -5.69 16.57 9.94
N PRO A 39 -6.16 16.06 11.09
CA PRO A 39 -5.38 15.73 12.28
C PRO A 39 -4.41 14.58 12.00
N PHE A 40 -3.42 14.37 12.87
CA PHE A 40 -2.54 13.21 12.77
C PHE A 40 -2.32 12.61 14.15
N LEU A 41 -2.72 11.35 14.28
CA LEU A 41 -2.80 10.64 15.55
C LEU A 41 -1.54 9.82 15.79
N CYS A 42 -0.98 9.96 16.99
CA CYS A 42 0.20 9.21 17.38
C CYS A 42 -0.16 7.74 17.63
N SER A 43 0.83 6.86 17.47
CA SER A 43 0.63 5.43 17.67
C SER A 43 0.19 5.16 19.10
N THR A 44 -0.72 4.20 19.29
CA THR A 44 -1.13 3.76 20.64
C THR A 44 0.05 3.21 21.42
N ASP A 45 -0.05 3.18 22.76
CA ASP A 45 1.01 2.63 23.62
C ASP A 45 1.34 1.17 23.25
N SER A 46 0.32 0.37 22.91
CA SER A 46 0.53 -1.00 22.45
C SER A 46 1.29 -1.07 21.14
N HIS A 47 0.97 -0.19 20.17
CA HIS A 47 1.68 -0.16 18.89
C HIS A 47 3.12 0.32 19.05
N ARG A 48 3.39 1.35 19.85
CA ARG A 48 4.77 1.80 20.16
C ARG A 48 5.56 0.74 20.92
N GLY A 49 4.90 0.03 21.83
CA GLY A 49 5.47 -1.11 22.57
C GLY A 49 5.95 -2.23 21.66
N GLY A 50 5.37 -2.40 20.47
CA GLY A 50 5.83 -3.35 19.46
C GLY A 50 7.24 -3.10 18.92
N LEU A 51 7.80 -1.91 19.11
CA LEU A 51 9.22 -1.58 18.86
C LEU A 51 9.98 -1.20 20.14
N GLU A 52 9.39 -1.46 21.31
CA GLU A 52 9.96 -1.09 22.62
C GLU A 52 10.26 0.41 22.75
N LEU A 53 9.38 1.23 22.19
CA LEU A 53 9.49 2.70 22.23
C LEU A 53 8.75 3.29 23.44
N GLY A 54 9.28 4.41 23.92
CA GLY A 54 8.75 5.16 25.06
C GLY A 54 7.47 5.96 24.76
N PRO A 55 7.08 6.85 25.69
CA PRO A 55 5.96 7.76 25.47
C PRO A 55 6.25 8.76 24.35
N VAL A 56 5.18 9.29 23.76
CA VAL A 56 5.25 10.43 22.83
C VAL A 56 5.67 11.68 23.61
N ILE A 57 6.59 12.47 23.04
CA ILE A 57 7.20 13.63 23.71
C ILE A 57 6.77 14.98 23.15
N ASP A 58 6.09 15.03 21.99
CA ASP A 58 5.60 16.26 21.36
C ASP A 58 4.35 16.03 20.48
N GLU A 59 3.84 17.11 19.88
CA GLU A 59 2.67 17.10 18.96
C GLU A 59 2.94 16.46 17.60
N ASN A 60 4.21 16.24 17.25
CA ASN A 60 4.63 15.59 16.02
C ASN A 60 4.71 14.08 16.17
N CYS A 61 4.23 13.55 17.30
CA CYS A 61 4.31 12.14 17.65
C CYS A 61 5.74 11.63 17.82
N SER A 62 6.70 12.52 18.14
CA SER A 62 8.08 12.12 18.34
C SER A 62 8.23 11.21 19.56
N VAL A 63 9.24 10.34 19.51
CA VAL A 63 9.72 9.56 20.66
C VAL A 63 11.24 9.63 20.73
N ASP A 64 11.81 9.38 21.91
CA ASP A 64 13.26 9.27 22.05
C ASP A 64 13.80 8.12 21.20
N THR A 65 14.94 8.35 20.55
CA THR A 65 15.66 7.28 19.86
C THR A 65 16.24 6.33 20.88
N VAL A 66 16.00 5.03 20.69
CA VAL A 66 16.50 3.98 21.56
C VAL A 66 17.43 3.09 20.75
N VAL A 67 18.60 2.82 21.31
CA VAL A 67 19.56 1.83 20.81
C VAL A 67 19.71 0.75 21.86
N SER A 68 19.53 -0.51 21.47
CA SER A 68 19.75 -1.67 22.35
C SER A 68 20.28 -2.84 21.52
N HIS A 69 20.69 -3.91 22.20
CA HIS A 69 21.11 -5.13 21.55
C HIS A 69 20.14 -6.26 21.85
N LYS A 70 19.88 -7.08 20.84
CA LYS A 70 19.07 -8.30 20.95
C LYS A 70 19.89 -9.48 20.50
N TYR A 71 19.63 -10.65 21.06
CA TYR A 71 20.12 -11.91 20.51
C TYR A 71 18.95 -12.79 20.10
N ARG A 72 19.17 -13.64 19.09
CA ARG A 72 18.20 -14.66 18.70
C ARG A 72 18.41 -15.90 19.54
N THR A 73 17.35 -16.42 20.14
CA THR A 73 17.41 -17.68 20.91
C THR A 73 17.43 -18.88 19.97
N THR A 74 17.88 -20.04 20.45
CA THR A 74 17.77 -21.31 19.71
C THR A 74 16.34 -21.74 19.43
N ALA A 75 15.35 -21.14 20.09
CA ALA A 75 13.92 -21.33 19.82
C ALA A 75 13.38 -20.40 18.72
N GLY A 76 14.18 -19.42 18.26
CA GLY A 76 13.80 -18.47 17.21
C GLY A 76 13.19 -17.15 17.71
N ASP A 77 13.22 -16.90 19.02
CA ASP A 77 12.73 -15.65 19.63
C ASP A 77 13.84 -14.59 19.73
N TRP A 78 13.44 -13.34 19.92
CA TRP A 78 14.37 -12.24 20.23
C TRP A 78 14.39 -11.99 21.74
N ALA A 79 15.59 -11.89 22.33
CA ALA A 79 15.80 -11.61 23.74
C ALA A 79 16.84 -10.50 23.96
N ASP A 80 16.79 -9.86 25.13
CA ASP A 80 17.69 -8.75 25.48
C ASP A 80 19.15 -9.18 25.59
N TYR A 81 20.05 -8.40 24.97
CA TYR A 81 21.48 -8.56 25.12
C TYR A 81 22.12 -7.29 25.68
N SER A 82 22.93 -7.43 26.74
CA SER A 82 23.82 -6.36 27.22
C SER A 82 25.22 -6.57 26.65
N PRO A 83 25.78 -5.63 25.86
CA PRO A 83 27.15 -5.73 25.37
C PRO A 83 28.15 -6.06 26.49
N GLY A 84 29.01 -7.06 26.25
CA GLY A 84 30.01 -7.52 27.20
C GLY A 84 29.52 -8.50 28.27
N GLN A 85 28.22 -8.84 28.33
CA GLN A 85 27.74 -9.90 29.22
C GLN A 85 28.20 -11.29 28.76
N GLU A 86 28.21 -12.26 29.68
CA GLU A 86 28.42 -13.67 29.35
C GLU A 86 27.36 -14.15 28.35
N ARG A 87 27.77 -14.89 27.32
CA ARG A 87 26.86 -15.36 26.27
C ARG A 87 25.79 -16.29 26.87
N PRO A 88 24.49 -15.97 26.74
CA PRO A 88 23.41 -16.85 27.18
C PRO A 88 23.53 -18.25 26.56
N ALA A 89 23.18 -19.28 27.33
CA ALA A 89 23.31 -20.67 26.91
C ALA A 89 22.39 -21.05 25.74
N ASP A 90 21.30 -20.31 25.54
CA ASP A 90 20.32 -20.46 24.46
C ASP A 90 20.54 -19.46 23.32
N MET A 91 21.69 -18.77 23.26
CA MET A 91 22.03 -17.92 22.13
C MET A 91 22.26 -18.75 20.87
N ALA A 92 21.54 -18.42 19.80
CA ALA A 92 21.75 -19.00 18.48
C ALA A 92 22.98 -18.37 17.79
N THR A 93 23.60 -19.14 16.91
CA THR A 93 24.54 -18.63 15.90
C THR A 93 23.83 -18.49 14.55
N THR A 94 24.45 -17.76 13.63
CA THR A 94 24.04 -17.68 12.23
C THR A 94 25.25 -17.71 11.32
N THR A 95 25.04 -18.02 10.04
CA THR A 95 26.07 -18.00 9.01
C THR A 95 25.74 -16.91 7.99
N THR A 96 26.61 -15.92 7.89
CA THR A 96 26.48 -14.82 6.93
C THR A 96 26.69 -15.31 5.49
N SER A 97 26.26 -14.51 4.51
CA SER A 97 26.33 -14.87 3.08
C SER A 97 27.75 -15.06 2.52
N ASP A 98 28.78 -14.63 3.25
CA ASP A 98 30.19 -14.89 2.96
C ASP A 98 30.74 -16.17 3.64
N GLY A 99 29.90 -16.89 4.38
CA GLY A 99 30.23 -18.15 5.06
C GLY A 99 30.79 -17.99 6.47
N THR A 100 30.78 -16.79 7.04
CA THR A 100 31.26 -16.55 8.41
C THR A 100 30.20 -16.95 9.44
N GLU A 101 30.56 -17.82 10.39
CA GLU A 101 29.70 -18.14 11.52
C GLU A 101 29.90 -17.11 12.64
N VAL A 102 28.80 -16.53 13.13
CA VAL A 102 28.80 -15.54 14.21
C VAL A 102 27.66 -15.80 15.18
N ASP A 103 27.78 -15.29 16.40
CA ASP A 103 26.65 -15.25 17.33
C ASP A 103 25.55 -14.34 16.76
N PHE A 104 24.29 -14.76 16.86
CA PHE A 104 23.17 -14.02 16.28
C PHE A 104 22.73 -12.88 17.21
N VAL A 105 23.61 -11.89 17.36
CA VAL A 105 23.38 -10.65 18.11
C VAL A 105 23.24 -9.49 17.13
N VAL A 106 22.26 -8.63 17.39
CA VAL A 106 21.97 -7.45 16.56
C VAL A 106 21.99 -6.19 17.42
N ARG A 107 22.53 -5.11 16.86
CA ARG A 107 22.31 -3.75 17.33
C ARG A 107 21.03 -3.24 16.70
N TRP A 108 20.12 -2.71 17.51
CA TRP A 108 18.79 -2.30 17.10
C TRP A 108 18.49 -0.86 17.53
N GLU A 109 18.45 0.03 16.53
CA GLU A 109 18.07 1.43 16.67
C GLU A 109 16.61 1.63 16.23
N ARG A 110 15.84 2.39 17.01
CA ARG A 110 14.46 2.75 16.67
C ARG A 110 14.09 4.12 17.21
N GLY A 111 13.11 4.76 16.61
CA GLY A 111 12.61 6.06 17.03
C GLY A 111 11.55 6.58 16.07
N THR A 112 11.49 7.90 15.91
CA THR A 112 10.59 8.56 14.95
C THR A 112 11.32 9.39 13.91
N ILE A 113 10.95 9.21 12.64
CA ILE A 113 11.41 9.98 11.47
C ILE A 113 10.18 10.31 10.62
N ASN A 114 10.07 11.55 10.16
CA ASN A 114 8.92 12.07 9.42
C ASN A 114 7.57 11.81 10.13
N ARG A 115 7.57 11.89 11.46
CA ARG A 115 6.44 11.55 12.35
C ARG A 115 6.06 10.06 12.38
N PHE A 116 6.73 9.19 11.64
CA PHE A 116 6.51 7.74 11.63
C PHE A 116 7.53 6.99 12.49
N LEU A 117 7.17 5.80 12.97
CA LEU A 117 8.10 4.93 13.68
C LEU A 117 9.10 4.34 12.69
N TYR A 118 10.38 4.27 13.03
CA TYR A 118 11.42 3.61 12.24
C TYR A 118 12.21 2.58 13.05
N SER A 119 12.86 1.67 12.34
CA SER A 119 13.76 0.65 12.89
C SER A 119 14.94 0.44 11.95
N ILE A 120 16.14 0.32 12.52
CA ILE A 120 17.38 -0.06 11.85
C ILE A 120 18.04 -1.16 12.68
N ALA A 121 18.36 -2.30 12.05
CA ALA A 121 18.99 -3.43 12.70
C ALA A 121 20.21 -3.93 11.90
N VAL A 122 21.29 -4.27 12.60
CA VAL A 122 22.55 -4.77 11.99
C VAL A 122 23.14 -5.84 12.91
N LEU A 123 23.77 -6.89 12.35
CA LEU A 123 24.56 -7.85 13.15
C LEU A 123 25.68 -7.12 13.89
N ALA A 124 25.82 -7.41 15.18
CA ALA A 124 26.74 -6.72 16.08
C ALA A 124 27.27 -7.64 17.21
N PRO A 125 27.81 -8.84 16.90
CA PRO A 125 28.27 -9.79 17.91
C PRO A 125 29.50 -9.33 18.70
N SER A 126 30.25 -8.37 18.18
CA SER A 126 31.46 -7.83 18.82
C SER A 126 31.29 -6.39 19.33
N ASP A 127 30.11 -5.80 19.13
CA ASP A 127 29.82 -4.42 19.57
C ASP A 127 29.90 -4.32 21.10
N ASP A 128 30.61 -3.31 21.57
CA ASP A 128 30.85 -3.02 22.99
C ASP A 128 29.79 -2.11 23.61
N GLY A 129 28.81 -1.67 22.81
CA GLY A 129 27.74 -0.78 23.24
C GLY A 129 28.14 0.70 23.21
N SER A 130 29.28 1.04 22.62
CA SER A 130 29.68 2.44 22.44
C SER A 130 28.80 3.17 21.39
N GLU A 131 28.98 4.49 21.31
CA GLU A 131 28.28 5.32 20.32
C GLU A 131 28.66 4.96 18.88
N THR A 132 29.91 4.52 18.66
CA THR A 132 30.39 4.07 17.35
C THR A 132 30.18 2.57 17.23
N PRO A 133 29.25 2.09 16.39
CA PRO A 133 28.96 0.66 16.30
C PRO A 133 30.15 -0.13 15.72
N ASP A 134 30.36 -1.35 16.22
CA ASP A 134 31.18 -2.35 15.52
C ASP A 134 30.37 -2.95 14.36
N LEU A 135 30.85 -2.76 13.14
CA LEU A 135 30.20 -3.19 11.90
C LEU A 135 30.98 -4.30 11.19
N SER A 136 31.92 -4.96 11.88
CA SER A 136 32.77 -6.01 11.28
C SER A 136 31.98 -7.23 10.78
N SER A 137 30.77 -7.46 11.30
CA SER A 137 29.87 -8.55 10.87
C SER A 137 28.82 -8.12 9.86
N TRP A 138 28.80 -6.84 9.45
CA TRP A 138 27.92 -6.35 8.41
C TRP A 138 28.56 -6.59 7.04
N ASN A 139 27.80 -7.19 6.13
CA ASN A 139 28.26 -7.47 4.76
C ASN A 139 28.19 -6.26 3.81
N HIS A 140 28.07 -5.05 4.36
CA HIS A 140 27.91 -3.79 3.63
C HIS A 140 26.63 -3.65 2.79
N ARG A 141 25.63 -4.52 2.97
CA ARG A 141 24.38 -4.50 2.19
C ARG A 141 23.18 -4.16 3.06
N LEU A 142 22.20 -3.48 2.48
CA LEU A 142 20.98 -3.06 3.17
C LEU A 142 19.75 -3.71 2.53
N VAL A 143 18.85 -4.24 3.35
CA VAL A 143 17.47 -4.51 2.96
C VAL A 143 16.60 -3.38 3.50
N TYR A 144 15.87 -2.70 2.62
CA TYR A 144 14.78 -1.81 3.03
C TYR A 144 13.47 -2.59 2.90
N TYR A 145 12.82 -2.86 4.04
CA TYR A 145 11.55 -3.55 4.08
C TYR A 145 10.35 -2.61 3.90
N PHE A 146 9.63 -2.74 2.80
CA PHE A 146 8.39 -2.04 2.48
C PHE A 146 7.17 -2.94 2.78
N GLN A 147 6.14 -2.41 3.44
CA GLN A 147 4.94 -3.18 3.78
C GLN A 147 3.71 -2.77 2.98
N GLY A 148 2.85 -3.77 2.71
CA GLY A 148 1.57 -3.62 2.05
C GLY A 148 0.42 -3.17 2.95
N GLY A 149 -0.80 -3.34 2.45
CA GLY A 149 -2.06 -2.85 3.03
C GLY A 149 -2.59 -1.61 2.30
N VAL A 150 -3.75 -1.11 2.70
CA VAL A 150 -4.38 0.11 2.17
C VAL A 150 -4.93 0.92 3.34
N ALA A 151 -4.60 2.22 3.40
CA ALA A 151 -5.13 3.16 4.38
C ALA A 151 -5.03 4.61 3.85
N ILE A 152 -5.74 5.54 4.47
CA ILE A 152 -5.85 6.96 4.05
C ILE A 152 -5.04 7.90 4.97
N GLY A 153 -4.15 7.36 5.81
CA GLY A 153 -3.24 8.16 6.63
C GLY A 153 -3.84 8.68 7.94
N HIS A 154 -3.43 9.88 8.34
CA HIS A 154 -3.80 10.52 9.61
C HIS A 154 -3.39 9.75 10.89
N TYR A 155 -2.52 8.75 10.78
CA TYR A 155 -2.07 7.92 11.89
C TYR A 155 -0.60 7.54 11.74
N GLN A 156 0.16 7.54 12.84
CA GLN A 156 1.59 7.20 12.89
C GLN A 156 1.88 5.72 12.55
N GLY A 157 0.86 4.85 12.59
CA GLY A 157 0.94 3.47 12.13
C GLY A 157 1.13 2.43 13.22
N SER A 158 1.05 1.16 12.83
CA SER A 158 1.31 0.00 13.69
C SER A 158 2.52 -0.77 13.14
N PRO A 159 3.60 -0.93 13.93
CA PRO A 159 4.82 -1.56 13.44
C PRO A 159 4.69 -3.08 13.37
N SER A 160 5.58 -3.72 12.61
CA SER A 160 5.75 -5.18 12.62
C SER A 160 7.16 -5.54 13.04
N LEU A 161 7.28 -6.20 14.20
CA LEU A 161 8.57 -6.63 14.74
C LEU A 161 9.29 -7.61 13.81
N SER A 162 8.54 -8.53 13.19
CA SER A 162 9.12 -9.54 12.29
C SER A 162 9.71 -8.95 11.01
N ARG A 163 9.23 -7.77 10.57
CA ARG A 163 9.80 -7.04 9.42
C ARG A 163 10.90 -6.07 9.85
N ALA A 164 10.75 -5.45 11.03
CA ALA A 164 11.75 -4.55 11.61
C ALA A 164 13.10 -5.25 11.92
N LEU A 165 13.04 -6.51 12.36
CA LEU A 165 14.19 -7.37 12.69
C LEU A 165 14.35 -8.52 11.69
N TYR A 166 13.94 -8.36 10.42
CA TYR A 166 13.80 -9.45 9.44
C TYR A 166 14.92 -10.52 9.53
N PRO A 167 14.66 -11.68 10.19
CA PRO A 167 15.74 -12.54 10.66
C PRO A 167 16.57 -13.15 9.53
N ASP A 168 15.95 -13.52 8.41
CA ASP A 168 16.65 -14.14 7.29
C ASP A 168 17.68 -13.19 6.65
N ALA A 169 17.33 -11.90 6.53
CA ALA A 169 18.24 -10.88 6.02
C ALA A 169 19.39 -10.63 7.01
N LEU A 170 19.08 -10.48 8.30
CA LEU A 170 20.09 -10.29 9.35
C LEU A 170 21.01 -11.51 9.44
N ALA A 171 20.47 -12.71 9.36
CA ALA A 171 21.23 -13.96 9.36
C ALA A 171 22.25 -14.01 8.21
N ALA A 172 21.85 -13.56 7.02
CA ALA A 172 22.72 -13.46 5.85
C ALA A 172 23.74 -12.29 5.90
N GLY A 173 23.72 -11.48 6.96
CA GLY A 173 24.65 -10.38 7.20
C GLY A 173 24.20 -9.01 6.69
N TYR A 174 22.98 -8.90 6.14
CA TYR A 174 22.43 -7.62 5.70
C TYR A 174 22.04 -6.77 6.91
N ALA A 175 22.15 -5.45 6.76
CA ALA A 175 21.40 -4.52 7.60
C ALA A 175 19.93 -4.51 7.16
N VAL A 176 19.02 -4.15 8.07
CA VAL A 176 17.58 -4.02 7.80
C VAL A 176 17.11 -2.63 8.21
N ALA A 177 16.47 -1.91 7.28
CA ALA A 177 15.74 -0.68 7.52
C ALA A 177 14.23 -0.89 7.36
N TYR A 178 13.44 -0.23 8.20
CA TYR A 178 11.99 -0.37 8.26
C TYR A 178 11.33 0.92 8.79
N SER A 179 10.13 1.24 8.32
CA SER A 179 9.29 2.29 8.90
C SER A 179 7.79 2.01 8.73
N THR A 180 6.99 2.53 9.66
CA THR A 180 5.52 2.59 9.50
C THR A 180 5.08 3.60 8.44
N GLY A 181 5.92 4.59 8.09
CA GLY A 181 5.66 5.51 6.96
C GLY A 181 5.98 4.89 5.59
N THR A 182 6.56 3.69 5.57
CA THR A 182 6.77 2.87 4.36
C THR A 182 5.88 1.63 4.36
N LYS A 183 4.71 1.75 5.01
CA LYS A 183 3.66 0.74 5.08
C LYS A 183 2.39 1.32 4.48
N THR A 184 1.94 0.78 3.34
CA THR A 184 0.75 1.32 2.66
C THR A 184 -0.55 1.09 3.44
N GLY A 185 -0.56 0.14 4.37
CA GLY A 185 -1.61 0.00 5.39
C GLY A 185 -1.59 1.04 6.52
N THR A 186 -0.72 2.06 6.45
CA THR A 186 -0.75 3.23 7.33
C THR A 186 -1.25 4.47 6.57
N HIS A 187 -0.74 4.69 5.35
CA HIS A 187 -1.23 5.69 4.39
C HIS A 187 -0.87 5.23 2.98
N TYR A 188 -1.54 5.73 1.95
CA TYR A 188 -1.17 5.45 0.55
C TYR A 188 -0.54 6.64 -0.16
N ASN A 189 -0.25 7.72 0.56
CA ASN A 189 0.55 8.82 0.04
C ASN A 189 2.02 8.39 -0.16
N LEU A 190 2.35 7.93 -1.36
CA LEU A 190 3.71 7.47 -1.70
C LEU A 190 4.72 8.64 -1.80
N GLN A 191 4.26 9.89 -1.86
CA GLN A 191 5.17 11.04 -1.75
C GLN A 191 5.70 11.20 -0.32
N VAL A 192 4.81 11.09 0.68
CA VAL A 192 5.17 11.05 2.10
C VAL A 192 5.99 9.78 2.41
N GLY A 193 5.63 8.65 1.81
CA GLY A 193 6.35 7.40 1.98
C GLY A 193 7.77 7.44 1.40
N GLY A 194 7.94 8.01 0.21
CA GLY A 194 9.24 8.21 -0.43
C GLY A 194 10.15 9.15 0.36
N GLU A 195 9.59 10.25 0.90
CA GLU A 195 10.32 11.14 1.82
C GLU A 195 10.78 10.41 3.07
N THR A 196 9.88 9.63 3.70
CA THR A 196 10.22 8.82 4.87
C THR A 196 11.32 7.82 4.55
N ALA A 197 11.25 7.17 3.38
CA ALA A 197 12.27 6.22 2.94
C ALA A 197 13.65 6.87 2.76
N ILE A 198 13.70 8.06 2.14
CA ILE A 198 14.93 8.83 2.00
C ILE A 198 15.50 9.20 3.37
N MET A 199 14.66 9.70 4.29
CA MET A 199 15.11 10.13 5.62
C MET A 199 15.61 8.95 6.48
N VAL A 200 14.96 7.78 6.40
CA VAL A 200 15.43 6.58 7.12
C VAL A 200 16.73 6.05 6.53
N LYS A 201 16.88 6.04 5.19
CA LYS A 201 18.14 5.66 4.54
C LYS A 201 19.26 6.65 4.88
N ASP A 202 18.98 7.95 4.92
CA ASP A 202 19.94 8.97 5.36
C ASP A 202 20.40 8.74 6.81
N ARG A 203 19.46 8.42 7.71
CA ARG A 203 19.79 8.04 9.09
C ARG A 203 20.69 6.81 9.15
N PHE A 204 20.39 5.77 8.37
CA PHE A 204 21.24 4.58 8.26
C PHE A 204 22.66 4.92 7.79
N VAL A 205 22.77 5.66 6.68
CA VAL A 205 24.05 6.04 6.10
C VAL A 205 24.89 6.88 7.07
N THR A 206 24.24 7.78 7.81
CA THR A 206 24.93 8.65 8.78
C THR A 206 25.41 7.89 10.01
N ALA A 207 24.63 6.94 10.52
CA ALA A 207 24.95 6.24 11.76
C ALA A 207 25.79 4.96 11.56
N TYR A 208 25.68 4.31 10.40
CA TYR A 208 26.30 3.01 10.12
C TYR A 208 27.24 3.05 8.92
N GLY A 209 26.87 3.75 7.85
CA GLY A 209 27.70 3.91 6.67
C GLY A 209 26.97 3.63 5.36
N VAL A 210 27.62 3.97 4.25
CA VAL A 210 27.06 3.79 2.91
C VAL A 210 27.04 2.29 2.55
N PRO A 211 25.89 1.70 2.20
CA PRO A 211 25.84 0.32 1.72
C PRO A 211 26.40 0.22 0.30
N ASP A 212 26.97 -0.95 -0.05
CA ASP A 212 27.35 -1.29 -1.42
C ASP A 212 26.12 -1.29 -2.35
N TYR A 213 24.99 -1.77 -1.82
CA TYR A 213 23.68 -1.68 -2.46
C TYR A 213 22.54 -1.85 -1.43
N THR A 214 21.37 -1.33 -1.79
CA THR A 214 20.12 -1.43 -1.05
C THR A 214 19.10 -2.23 -1.86
N VAL A 215 18.57 -3.32 -1.28
CA VAL A 215 17.50 -4.11 -1.89
C VAL A 215 16.16 -3.74 -1.25
N GLY A 216 15.21 -3.30 -2.05
CA GLY A 216 13.82 -3.18 -1.64
C GLY A 216 13.16 -4.56 -1.56
N VAL A 217 12.43 -4.83 -0.49
CA VAL A 217 11.66 -6.07 -0.31
C VAL A 217 10.29 -5.72 0.22
N GLY A 218 9.22 -6.30 -0.36
CA GLY A 218 7.87 -6.02 0.09
C GLY A 218 6.80 -6.53 -0.86
N GLY A 219 5.66 -6.90 -0.29
CA GLY A 219 4.51 -7.40 -1.05
C GLY A 219 3.33 -6.44 -1.09
N SER A 220 2.44 -6.63 -2.06
CA SER A 220 1.22 -5.82 -2.24
C SER A 220 1.59 -4.34 -2.45
N GLY A 221 1.10 -3.42 -1.62
CA GLY A 221 1.56 -2.02 -1.64
C GLY A 221 3.04 -1.82 -1.29
N GLY A 222 3.68 -2.77 -0.60
CA GLY A 222 5.15 -2.80 -0.45
C GLY A 222 5.88 -3.13 -1.76
N GLY A 223 5.21 -3.81 -2.69
CA GLY A 223 5.70 -4.01 -4.06
C GLY A 223 5.57 -2.74 -4.89
N ILE A 224 4.40 -2.07 -4.83
CA ILE A 224 4.16 -0.81 -5.55
C ILE A 224 5.21 0.24 -5.20
N GLN A 225 5.52 0.36 -3.91
CA GLN A 225 6.56 1.26 -3.40
C GLN A 225 7.89 1.07 -4.13
N GLN A 226 8.29 -0.15 -4.46
CA GLN A 226 9.57 -0.40 -5.14
C GLN A 226 9.57 0.11 -6.58
N TYR A 227 8.47 -0.08 -7.33
CA TYR A 227 8.34 0.47 -8.68
C TYR A 227 8.31 2.00 -8.67
N ILE A 228 7.50 2.58 -7.79
CA ILE A 228 7.33 4.04 -7.69
C ILE A 228 8.60 4.73 -7.16
N TYR A 229 9.25 4.17 -6.15
CA TYR A 229 10.47 4.75 -5.58
C TYR A 229 11.69 4.59 -6.48
N ALA A 230 11.79 3.49 -7.23
CA ALA A 230 12.85 3.36 -8.23
C ALA A 230 12.73 4.42 -9.34
N GLN A 231 11.49 4.76 -9.71
CA GLN A 231 11.18 5.83 -10.66
C GLN A 231 11.44 7.23 -10.08
N ASN A 232 10.85 7.52 -8.92
CA ASN A 232 10.79 8.89 -8.41
C ASN A 232 12.02 9.28 -7.58
N HIS A 233 12.76 8.29 -7.05
CA HIS A 233 13.90 8.49 -6.16
C HIS A 233 15.11 7.63 -6.57
N PRO A 234 15.71 7.85 -7.76
CA PRO A 234 16.89 7.11 -8.19
C PRO A 234 18.00 7.11 -7.13
N GLY A 235 18.53 5.93 -6.81
CA GLY A 235 19.54 5.73 -5.76
C GLY A 235 18.97 5.45 -4.35
N LEU A 236 17.64 5.51 -4.16
CA LEU A 236 17.01 5.06 -2.91
C LEU A 236 17.11 3.54 -2.73
N ILE A 237 16.87 2.78 -3.81
CA ILE A 237 17.10 1.34 -3.89
C ILE A 237 17.87 1.00 -5.16
N ASP A 238 18.68 -0.05 -5.11
CA ASP A 238 19.56 -0.50 -6.20
C ASP A 238 19.06 -1.80 -6.86
N ALA A 239 18.17 -2.52 -6.17
CA ALA A 239 17.46 -3.70 -6.67
C ALA A 239 16.12 -3.83 -5.92
N GLY A 240 15.15 -4.54 -6.52
CA GLY A 240 13.85 -4.79 -5.90
C GLY A 240 13.43 -6.25 -5.96
N VAL A 241 12.70 -6.67 -4.92
CA VAL A 241 11.97 -7.93 -4.86
C VAL A 241 10.49 -7.61 -4.57
N PRO A 242 9.76 -7.00 -5.53
CA PRO A 242 8.34 -6.74 -5.37
C PRO A 242 7.58 -8.06 -5.36
N GLN A 243 6.73 -8.26 -4.36
CA GLN A 243 5.97 -9.51 -4.21
C GLN A 243 4.50 -9.25 -4.51
N TYR A 244 3.94 -10.03 -5.43
CA TYR A 244 2.56 -9.93 -5.90
C TYR A 244 2.09 -8.47 -6.08
N SER A 245 2.94 -7.65 -6.68
CA SER A 245 2.77 -6.19 -6.75
C SER A 245 1.71 -5.73 -7.76
N TYR A 246 1.35 -4.46 -7.68
CA TYR A 246 0.73 -3.71 -8.78
C TYR A 246 1.76 -2.71 -9.34
N PRO A 247 1.53 -2.15 -10.55
CA PRO A 247 2.35 -1.06 -11.06
C PRO A 247 2.22 0.23 -10.23
N ASP A 248 0.99 0.62 -9.90
CA ASP A 248 0.65 1.75 -9.04
C ASP A 248 -0.79 1.66 -8.53
N MET A 249 -1.18 2.56 -7.63
CA MET A 249 -2.57 2.64 -7.14
C MET A 249 -3.50 3.47 -8.01
N VAL A 250 -3.00 4.56 -8.60
CA VAL A 250 -3.84 5.52 -9.32
C VAL A 250 -4.61 4.81 -10.43
N THR A 251 -3.91 4.01 -11.22
CA THR A 251 -4.49 3.21 -12.31
C THR A 251 -5.22 1.96 -11.83
N GLN A 252 -4.85 1.41 -10.66
CA GLN A 252 -5.56 0.30 -10.03
C GLN A 252 -6.97 0.70 -9.61
N THR A 253 -7.13 1.86 -8.96
CA THR A 253 -8.43 2.34 -8.48
C THR A 253 -9.45 2.60 -9.58
N ILE A 254 -9.02 2.82 -10.83
CA ILE A 254 -9.93 3.09 -11.97
C ILE A 254 -10.89 1.92 -12.19
N HIS A 255 -10.35 0.76 -12.58
CA HIS A 255 -11.16 -0.40 -12.93
C HIS A 255 -11.75 -1.10 -11.71
N ILE A 256 -11.08 -1.04 -10.55
CA ILE A 256 -11.65 -1.54 -9.30
C ILE A 256 -12.85 -0.70 -8.84
N GLY A 257 -12.83 0.61 -9.10
CA GLY A 257 -13.99 1.49 -8.86
C GLY A 257 -15.24 1.08 -9.66
N ASP A 258 -15.09 0.32 -10.75
CA ASP A 258 -16.21 -0.18 -11.55
C ASP A 258 -16.82 -1.49 -11.03
N CYS A 259 -16.10 -2.24 -10.18
CA CYS A 259 -16.52 -3.55 -9.68
C CYS A 259 -17.96 -3.53 -9.14
N GLU A 260 -18.24 -2.69 -8.14
CA GLU A 260 -19.55 -2.68 -7.48
C GLU A 260 -20.66 -2.10 -8.38
N LEU A 261 -20.33 -1.23 -9.34
CA LEU A 261 -21.29 -0.77 -10.34
C LEU A 261 -21.79 -1.95 -11.18
N ILE A 262 -20.85 -2.79 -11.65
CA ILE A 262 -21.13 -3.93 -12.52
C ILE A 262 -21.81 -5.05 -11.73
N GLU A 263 -21.30 -5.39 -10.56
CA GLU A 263 -21.87 -6.43 -9.69
C GLU A 263 -23.33 -6.11 -9.33
N ARG A 264 -23.63 -4.83 -9.03
CA ARG A 264 -25.01 -4.37 -8.82
C ARG A 264 -25.89 -4.65 -10.02
N TRP A 265 -25.45 -4.29 -11.23
CA TRP A 265 -26.25 -4.53 -12.42
C TRP A 265 -26.51 -6.04 -12.62
N ILE A 266 -25.48 -6.88 -12.48
CA ILE A 266 -25.58 -8.34 -12.61
C ILE A 266 -26.57 -8.91 -11.57
N ASP A 267 -26.44 -8.52 -10.30
CA ASP A 267 -27.28 -9.04 -9.22
C ASP A 267 -28.75 -8.60 -9.35
N LEU A 268 -29.03 -7.45 -9.98
CA LEU A 268 -30.39 -7.05 -10.34
C LEU A 268 -30.97 -7.90 -11.47
N GLN A 269 -30.17 -8.25 -12.49
CA GLN A 269 -30.62 -9.18 -13.54
C GLN A 269 -30.98 -10.55 -12.94
N LEU A 270 -30.17 -11.02 -11.99
CA LEU A 270 -30.43 -12.25 -11.24
C LEU A 270 -31.70 -12.19 -10.39
N ARG A 271 -31.95 -11.03 -9.77
CA ARG A 271 -33.17 -10.83 -8.98
C ARG A 271 -34.42 -10.94 -9.85
N ASP A 272 -34.36 -10.43 -11.08
CA ASP A 272 -35.48 -10.41 -12.01
C ASP A 272 -35.64 -11.76 -12.75
N ASP A 273 -34.53 -12.41 -13.12
CA ASP A 273 -34.49 -13.78 -13.63
C ASP A 273 -33.38 -14.62 -12.96
N PRO A 274 -33.74 -15.38 -11.90
CA PRO A 274 -32.80 -16.24 -11.19
C PRO A 274 -32.20 -17.38 -12.02
N ASN A 275 -32.76 -17.69 -13.19
CA ASN A 275 -32.25 -18.71 -14.10
C ASN A 275 -31.45 -18.12 -15.26
N SER A 276 -31.20 -16.80 -15.24
CA SER A 276 -30.36 -16.16 -16.24
C SER A 276 -28.93 -16.71 -16.20
N LYS A 277 -28.18 -16.48 -17.27
CA LYS A 277 -26.77 -16.90 -17.37
C LYS A 277 -25.88 -16.36 -16.24
N TRP A 278 -26.28 -15.27 -15.59
CA TRP A 278 -25.55 -14.67 -14.48
C TRP A 278 -25.58 -15.51 -13.20
N ALA A 279 -26.39 -16.57 -13.15
CA ALA A 279 -26.38 -17.53 -12.04
C ALA A 279 -25.10 -18.37 -12.00
N ASP A 280 -24.42 -18.48 -13.14
CA ASP A 280 -23.05 -19.00 -13.20
C ASP A 280 -22.09 -17.83 -12.98
N TRP A 281 -21.39 -17.82 -11.84
CA TRP A 281 -20.44 -16.78 -11.48
C TRP A 281 -19.32 -16.63 -12.51
N THR A 282 -18.92 -17.71 -13.19
CA THR A 282 -17.85 -17.64 -14.20
C THR A 282 -18.19 -16.69 -15.36
N ASN A 283 -19.49 -16.50 -15.64
CA ASN A 283 -19.95 -15.56 -16.67
C ASN A 283 -19.74 -14.10 -16.28
N ARG A 284 -19.59 -13.77 -14.99
CA ARG A 284 -19.34 -12.38 -14.54
C ARG A 284 -18.00 -11.85 -15.05
N SER A 285 -17.02 -12.73 -15.30
CA SER A 285 -15.72 -12.38 -15.90
C SER A 285 -15.84 -11.66 -17.25
N TRP A 286 -16.94 -11.89 -18.00
CA TRP A 286 -17.21 -11.22 -19.27
C TRP A 286 -17.36 -9.71 -19.13
N LEU A 287 -17.85 -9.23 -17.98
CA LEU A 287 -18.07 -7.81 -17.72
C LEU A 287 -17.02 -7.22 -16.79
N LEU A 288 -16.64 -7.95 -15.73
CA LEU A 288 -15.68 -7.49 -14.73
C LEU A 288 -14.25 -7.45 -15.27
N GLY A 289 -13.91 -8.34 -16.19
CA GLY A 289 -12.53 -8.52 -16.65
C GLY A 289 -11.61 -9.12 -15.57
N LEU A 290 -12.18 -9.63 -14.47
CA LEU A 290 -11.51 -10.32 -13.37
C LEU A 290 -12.08 -11.74 -13.21
N ASN A 291 -11.37 -12.62 -12.51
CA ASN A 291 -11.82 -13.99 -12.32
C ASN A 291 -13.07 -14.07 -11.44
N ALA A 292 -13.82 -15.13 -11.67
CA ALA A 292 -14.97 -15.52 -10.88
C ALA A 292 -15.11 -17.04 -10.85
N SER A 293 -15.65 -17.57 -9.77
CA SER A 293 -15.77 -19.00 -9.50
C SER A 293 -17.07 -19.30 -8.77
N ASN A 294 -17.69 -20.43 -9.11
CA ASN A 294 -18.85 -20.96 -8.39
C ASN A 294 -18.44 -21.69 -7.10
N GLU A 295 -17.17 -22.04 -6.94
CA GLU A 295 -16.64 -22.80 -5.81
C GLU A 295 -16.18 -21.92 -4.65
N VAL A 296 -15.84 -20.64 -4.91
CA VAL A 296 -15.38 -19.71 -3.88
C VAL A 296 -16.55 -19.02 -3.19
N ALA A 297 -16.56 -19.08 -1.87
CA ALA A 297 -17.58 -18.45 -1.04
C ALA A 297 -17.59 -16.91 -1.13
N ASN A 298 -18.77 -16.32 -1.00
CA ASN A 298 -19.01 -14.88 -0.89
C ASN A 298 -19.77 -14.60 0.39
N ASP A 299 -19.14 -13.87 1.31
CA ASP A 299 -19.65 -13.62 2.66
C ASP A 299 -21.06 -12.99 2.65
N VAL A 300 -21.35 -12.10 1.70
CA VAL A 300 -22.69 -11.48 1.56
C VAL A 300 -23.76 -12.53 1.23
N VAL A 301 -23.42 -13.49 0.38
CA VAL A 301 -24.31 -14.61 0.03
C VAL A 301 -24.44 -15.57 1.20
N GLU A 302 -23.34 -15.94 1.86
CA GLU A 302 -23.32 -16.87 2.99
C GLU A 302 -24.09 -16.34 4.22
N TYR A 303 -24.01 -15.04 4.49
CA TYR A 303 -24.79 -14.38 5.53
C TYR A 303 -26.27 -14.18 5.15
N GLY A 304 -26.68 -14.58 3.95
CA GLY A 304 -28.05 -14.45 3.48
C GLY A 304 -28.48 -13.01 3.18
N LEU A 305 -27.52 -12.10 2.99
CA LEU A 305 -27.74 -10.69 2.67
C LEU A 305 -28.00 -10.45 1.18
N THR A 306 -28.00 -11.50 0.36
CA THR A 306 -28.48 -11.48 -1.03
C THR A 306 -29.07 -12.85 -1.38
N PRO A 307 -30.25 -13.22 -0.83
CA PRO A 307 -30.75 -14.60 -0.88
C PRO A 307 -31.15 -15.09 -2.29
N TRP A 308 -31.22 -14.19 -3.28
CA TRP A 308 -31.47 -14.54 -4.69
C TRP A 308 -30.20 -14.78 -5.50
N VAL A 309 -29.02 -14.51 -4.94
CA VAL A 309 -27.73 -14.73 -5.60
C VAL A 309 -27.24 -16.14 -5.23
N PRO A 310 -26.91 -17.00 -6.20
CA PRO A 310 -26.39 -18.34 -5.91
C PRO A 310 -24.99 -18.30 -5.31
N PRO A 311 -24.53 -19.37 -4.64
CA PRO A 311 -23.17 -19.48 -4.14
C PRO A 311 -22.11 -19.30 -5.25
N GLY A 312 -21.02 -18.64 -4.90
CA GLY A 312 -19.92 -18.28 -5.78
C GLY A 312 -19.45 -16.86 -5.49
N SER A 313 -18.37 -16.44 -6.14
CA SER A 313 -17.74 -15.13 -5.93
C SER A 313 -16.93 -14.69 -7.15
N SER A 314 -16.59 -13.41 -7.20
CA SER A 314 -15.60 -12.83 -8.11
C SER A 314 -14.44 -12.22 -7.33
N GLU A 315 -13.32 -11.91 -7.98
CA GLU A 315 -12.25 -11.11 -7.34
C GLU A 315 -12.81 -9.78 -6.80
N CYS A 316 -13.74 -9.15 -7.53
CA CYS A 316 -14.41 -7.92 -7.09
C CYS A 316 -15.08 -8.11 -5.73
N THR A 317 -15.93 -9.13 -5.60
CA THR A 317 -16.69 -9.36 -4.36
C THR A 317 -15.85 -9.97 -3.24
N LYS A 318 -14.89 -10.84 -3.57
CA LYS A 318 -14.09 -11.56 -2.58
C LYS A 318 -12.99 -10.71 -1.97
N SER A 319 -12.33 -9.86 -2.76
CA SER A 319 -11.09 -9.21 -2.34
C SER A 319 -11.08 -7.70 -2.49
N TRP A 320 -11.94 -7.12 -3.34
CA TRP A 320 -11.98 -5.66 -3.52
C TRP A 320 -13.12 -4.96 -2.78
N ARG A 321 -14.15 -5.70 -2.34
CA ARG A 321 -15.24 -5.12 -1.56
C ARG A 321 -14.72 -4.44 -0.29
N GLY A 322 -15.17 -3.21 -0.07
CA GLY A 322 -14.72 -2.36 1.04
C GLY A 322 -13.53 -1.47 0.69
N LEU A 323 -12.71 -1.83 -0.31
CA LEU A 323 -11.62 -0.96 -0.78
C LEU A 323 -12.13 0.16 -1.69
N SER A 324 -13.20 -0.07 -2.46
CA SER A 324 -13.85 0.98 -3.24
C SER A 324 -14.38 2.12 -2.37
N PRO A 325 -15.20 1.88 -1.32
CA PRO A 325 -15.60 2.96 -0.43
C PRO A 325 -14.43 3.54 0.36
N LEU A 326 -13.41 2.75 0.74
CA LEU A 326 -12.19 3.30 1.37
C LEU A 326 -11.45 4.29 0.47
N ALA A 327 -11.40 4.04 -0.84
CA ALA A 327 -10.70 4.93 -1.78
C ALA A 327 -11.54 6.14 -2.18
N LEU A 328 -12.86 5.98 -2.30
CA LEU A 328 -13.76 6.94 -2.97
C LEU A 328 -14.71 7.69 -2.03
N ASN A 329 -15.08 7.11 -0.88
CA ASN A 329 -16.11 7.67 -0.01
C ASN A 329 -15.48 8.43 1.18
N PRO A 330 -15.62 9.78 1.23
CA PRO A 330 -14.99 10.59 2.25
C PRO A 330 -15.49 10.30 3.68
N ASN A 331 -16.60 9.57 3.84
CA ASN A 331 -17.18 9.23 5.13
C ASN A 331 -16.73 7.86 5.66
N PHE A 332 -16.01 7.06 4.86
CA PHE A 332 -15.79 5.64 5.16
C PHE A 332 -14.59 5.38 6.07
N GLY A 333 -13.56 6.23 6.00
CA GLY A 333 -12.30 5.99 6.69
C GLY A 333 -12.35 6.19 8.20
N ASP A 334 -11.36 5.61 8.87
CA ASP A 334 -11.17 5.72 10.30
C ASP A 334 -9.68 5.64 10.66
N ALA A 335 -9.33 6.10 11.85
CA ALA A 335 -7.99 5.98 12.40
C ALA A 335 -8.04 5.62 13.89
N PRO A 336 -7.12 4.77 14.40
CA PRO A 336 -7.09 4.42 15.82
C PRO A 336 -7.03 5.65 16.72
N GLY A 337 -8.03 5.79 17.60
CA GLY A 337 -8.10 6.88 18.57
C GLY A 337 -8.71 8.18 18.06
N ILE A 338 -9.20 8.22 16.81
CA ILE A 338 -9.92 9.40 16.32
C ILE A 338 -11.28 9.53 17.01
N THR A 339 -11.68 10.76 17.32
CA THR A 339 -13.04 11.01 17.81
C THR A 339 -14.01 11.10 16.62
N PRO A 340 -15.32 10.85 16.83
CA PRO A 340 -16.31 11.05 15.77
C PRO A 340 -16.25 12.46 15.16
N GLU A 341 -16.09 13.49 15.98
CA GLU A 341 -16.02 14.88 15.51
C GLU A 341 -14.79 15.12 14.63
N ALA A 342 -13.62 14.62 15.03
CA ALA A 342 -12.40 14.77 14.22
C ALA A 342 -12.43 13.90 12.96
N ARG A 343 -13.15 12.76 12.99
CA ARG A 343 -13.36 11.92 11.82
C ARG A 343 -14.18 12.64 10.76
N ASP A 344 -15.24 13.33 11.17
CA ASP A 344 -16.13 14.08 10.28
C ASP A 344 -15.46 15.32 9.64
N GLU A 345 -14.32 15.77 10.18
CA GLU A 345 -13.51 16.86 9.63
C GLU A 345 -12.52 16.38 8.54
N VAL A 346 -12.33 15.08 8.38
CA VAL A 346 -11.39 14.49 7.43
C VAL A 346 -12.12 13.97 6.20
N GLU A 347 -11.60 14.33 5.04
CA GLU A 347 -12.00 13.75 3.76
C GLU A 347 -11.28 12.41 3.58
N TRP A 348 -11.94 11.29 3.92
CA TRP A 348 -11.30 9.97 3.90
C TRP A 348 -11.25 9.33 2.50
N THR A 349 -10.62 10.00 1.54
CA THR A 349 -10.42 9.46 0.19
C THR A 349 -8.95 9.31 -0.14
N HIS A 350 -8.63 8.41 -1.09
CA HIS A 350 -7.28 8.32 -1.64
C HIS A 350 -6.85 9.66 -2.25
N PHE A 351 -7.80 10.41 -2.80
CA PHE A 351 -7.55 11.70 -3.44
C PHE A 351 -7.19 12.78 -2.42
N ALA A 352 -7.87 12.79 -1.26
CA ALA A 352 -7.57 13.69 -0.16
C ALA A 352 -6.22 13.43 0.49
N ASP A 353 -5.82 12.16 0.63
CA ASP A 353 -4.47 11.78 1.11
C ASP A 353 -3.37 12.40 0.23
N LEU A 354 -3.67 12.64 -1.05
CA LEU A 354 -2.80 13.22 -2.07
C LEU A 354 -3.25 14.62 -2.53
N ILE A 355 -4.01 15.35 -1.70
CA ILE A 355 -4.61 16.63 -2.10
C ILE A 355 -3.58 17.70 -2.47
N ASN A 356 -2.36 17.59 -1.94
CA ASN A 356 -1.24 18.47 -2.31
C ASN A 356 -0.76 18.24 -3.76
N ILE A 357 -1.05 17.07 -4.32
CA ILE A 357 -0.75 16.70 -5.71
C ILE A 357 -1.96 17.01 -6.60
N TYR A 358 -3.12 16.45 -6.28
CA TYR A 358 -4.31 16.58 -7.14
C TYR A 358 -4.95 17.97 -7.06
N GLY A 359 -4.73 18.69 -5.96
CA GLY A 359 -5.35 19.99 -5.70
C GLY A 359 -6.80 19.88 -5.23
N ARG A 360 -7.39 21.04 -4.92
CA ARG A 360 -8.78 21.17 -4.47
C ARG A 360 -9.71 21.59 -5.61
N ALA A 361 -10.89 21.01 -5.64
CA ALA A 361 -12.01 21.43 -6.49
C ALA A 361 -12.77 22.61 -5.86
N ASP A 362 -13.70 23.20 -6.61
CA ASP A 362 -14.47 24.38 -6.19
C ASP A 362 -15.43 24.09 -5.01
N ASP A 363 -15.80 22.81 -4.83
CA ASP A 363 -16.62 22.33 -3.70
C ASP A 363 -15.80 22.09 -2.42
N GLY A 364 -14.48 22.24 -2.48
CA GLY A 364 -13.55 22.10 -1.35
C GLY A 364 -12.89 20.73 -1.22
N PHE A 365 -13.39 19.72 -1.94
CA PHE A 365 -12.87 18.34 -1.93
C PHE A 365 -11.64 18.19 -2.83
N ALA A 366 -10.92 17.08 -2.71
CA ALA A 366 -9.83 16.76 -3.59
C ALA A 366 -10.32 16.56 -5.03
N ARG A 367 -9.51 16.98 -6.00
CA ARG A 367 -9.77 16.63 -7.39
C ARG A 367 -9.51 15.15 -7.61
N SER A 368 -10.39 14.49 -8.34
CA SER A 368 -10.32 13.05 -8.59
C SER A 368 -9.88 12.75 -10.03
N PRO A 369 -8.87 11.88 -10.24
CA PRO A 369 -8.51 11.34 -11.55
C PRO A 369 -9.42 10.16 -11.98
N TRP A 370 -10.41 9.76 -11.18
CA TRP A 370 -11.31 8.66 -11.54
C TRP A 370 -12.37 9.10 -12.56
N ASP A 371 -12.50 8.33 -13.64
CA ASP A 371 -13.37 8.61 -14.79
C ASP A 371 -14.03 7.33 -15.27
N ASN A 372 -15.29 7.42 -15.71
CA ASN A 372 -15.91 6.37 -16.52
C ASN A 372 -16.71 6.86 -17.75
N VAL A 373 -16.54 8.13 -18.14
CA VAL A 373 -17.00 8.68 -19.41
C VAL A 373 -16.30 7.97 -20.57
N GLY A 374 -17.08 7.54 -21.55
CA GLY A 374 -16.57 6.87 -22.75
C GLY A 374 -16.29 5.38 -22.58
N VAL A 375 -16.36 4.84 -21.36
CA VAL A 375 -16.26 3.39 -21.14
C VAL A 375 -17.50 2.69 -21.70
N GLN A 376 -17.27 1.73 -22.58
CA GLN A 376 -18.31 0.88 -23.17
C GLN A 376 -18.35 -0.47 -22.44
N TYR A 377 -19.06 -0.53 -21.32
CA TYR A 377 -19.12 -1.71 -20.46
C TYR A 377 -19.68 -2.90 -21.25
N GLY A 378 -18.99 -4.05 -21.20
CA GLY A 378 -19.39 -5.26 -21.91
C GLY A 378 -19.15 -5.24 -23.43
N LEU A 379 -18.40 -4.27 -23.98
CA LEU A 379 -18.16 -4.22 -25.44
C LEU A 379 -17.49 -5.50 -25.97
N GLN A 380 -16.51 -6.02 -25.25
CA GLN A 380 -15.84 -7.27 -25.64
C GLN A 380 -16.80 -8.45 -25.54
N ALA A 381 -17.57 -8.55 -24.44
CA ALA A 381 -18.61 -9.56 -24.27
C ALA A 381 -19.67 -9.53 -25.39
N LEU A 382 -20.06 -8.35 -25.87
CA LEU A 382 -20.97 -8.20 -27.01
C LEU A 382 -20.33 -8.72 -28.31
N ARG A 383 -19.07 -8.35 -28.57
CA ARG A 383 -18.33 -8.80 -29.76
C ARG A 383 -18.15 -10.32 -29.79
N ASP A 384 -17.96 -10.92 -28.63
CA ASP A 384 -17.80 -12.36 -28.46
C ASP A 384 -19.14 -13.12 -28.45
N GLY A 385 -20.28 -12.39 -28.41
CA GLY A 385 -21.62 -12.98 -28.41
C GLY A 385 -22.07 -13.51 -27.05
N ASN A 386 -21.36 -13.17 -25.98
CA ASN A 386 -21.70 -13.54 -24.60
C ASN A 386 -22.92 -12.76 -24.08
N ILE A 387 -23.11 -11.52 -24.56
CA ILE A 387 -24.28 -10.68 -24.29
C ILE A 387 -24.95 -10.21 -25.59
N THR A 388 -26.26 -9.99 -25.55
CA THR A 388 -27.02 -9.46 -26.70
C THR A 388 -26.83 -7.95 -26.84
N PRO A 389 -27.15 -7.37 -28.02
CA PRO A 389 -27.19 -5.92 -28.17
C PRO A 389 -28.10 -5.23 -27.15
N GLU A 390 -29.23 -5.85 -26.78
CA GLU A 390 -30.16 -5.32 -25.78
C GLU A 390 -29.54 -5.31 -24.37
N GLU A 391 -28.88 -6.39 -23.95
CA GLU A 391 -28.17 -6.44 -22.67
C GLU A 391 -27.01 -5.43 -22.62
N PHE A 392 -26.28 -5.24 -23.72
CA PHE A 392 -25.23 -4.23 -23.80
C PHE A 392 -25.77 -2.81 -23.62
N LEU A 393 -26.91 -2.50 -24.26
CA LEU A 393 -27.57 -1.21 -24.11
C LEU A 393 -28.11 -1.02 -22.69
N ASP A 394 -28.76 -2.05 -22.13
CA ASP A 394 -29.30 -2.00 -20.77
C ASP A 394 -28.19 -1.80 -19.72
N LEU A 395 -27.10 -2.55 -19.83
CA LEU A 395 -25.91 -2.38 -18.99
C LEU A 395 -25.41 -0.94 -19.03
N ASN A 396 -25.13 -0.40 -20.21
CA ASN A 396 -24.60 0.95 -20.33
C ASN A 396 -25.60 2.06 -19.97
N PHE A 397 -26.91 1.78 -20.06
CA PHE A 397 -27.96 2.68 -19.61
C PHE A 397 -28.07 2.72 -18.09
N ASN A 398 -27.89 1.59 -17.41
CA ASN A 398 -28.19 1.47 -15.97
C ASN A 398 -26.96 1.49 -15.05
N ILE A 399 -25.76 1.21 -15.55
CA ILE A 399 -24.55 0.99 -14.74
C ILE A 399 -24.18 2.21 -13.85
N GLY A 400 -24.25 3.44 -14.39
CA GLY A 400 -24.01 4.69 -13.66
C GLY A 400 -22.55 5.01 -13.36
N SER A 401 -22.35 5.76 -12.28
CA SER A 401 -21.05 6.15 -11.71
C SER A 401 -21.17 6.37 -10.20
N TRP A 402 -20.09 6.79 -9.54
CA TRP A 402 -20.14 7.28 -8.16
C TRP A 402 -20.63 8.73 -8.09
N LYS A 403 -21.38 9.09 -7.04
CA LYS A 403 -21.78 10.47 -6.72
C LYS A 403 -20.54 11.35 -6.47
N PRO A 404 -20.64 12.68 -6.64
CA PRO A 404 -19.63 13.61 -6.13
C PRO A 404 -19.42 13.40 -4.63
N GLU A 405 -18.21 13.63 -4.14
CA GLU A 405 -17.82 13.34 -2.75
C GLU A 405 -18.67 14.08 -1.73
N ALA A 406 -19.02 15.35 -2.01
CA ALA A 406 -19.92 16.16 -1.19
C ALA A 406 -21.35 15.58 -1.04
N GLU A 407 -21.76 14.67 -1.93
CA GLU A 407 -23.08 14.01 -1.90
C GLU A 407 -23.02 12.56 -1.40
N MET A 408 -21.82 12.04 -1.14
CA MET A 408 -21.66 10.71 -0.59
C MET A 408 -22.05 10.68 0.89
N VAL A 409 -22.59 9.53 1.30
CA VAL A 409 -23.05 9.26 2.65
C VAL A 409 -22.35 8.02 3.18
N GLN A 410 -22.41 7.84 4.50
CA GLN A 410 -21.81 6.68 5.14
C GLN A 410 -22.42 5.35 4.65
N GLU A 411 -21.55 4.37 4.44
CA GLU A 411 -21.95 3.00 4.07
C GLU A 411 -22.79 2.34 5.19
N THR A 412 -23.48 1.25 4.87
CA THR A 412 -24.27 0.45 5.84
C THR A 412 -23.83 -1.02 5.82
N CYS A 413 -24.64 -1.92 6.37
CA CYS A 413 -24.51 -3.36 6.18
C CYS A 413 -24.33 -3.70 4.67
N PRO A 414 -23.30 -4.46 4.27
CA PRO A 414 -22.41 -5.28 5.10
C PRO A 414 -21.13 -4.60 5.59
N PHE A 415 -20.81 -3.39 5.14
CA PHE A 415 -19.54 -2.73 5.46
C PHE A 415 -19.39 -2.41 6.95
N PHE A 416 -20.51 -2.14 7.64
CA PHE A 416 -20.57 -2.05 9.10
C PHE A 416 -21.39 -3.22 9.64
N THR A 417 -20.72 -4.28 10.10
CA THR A 417 -21.34 -5.53 10.54
C THR A 417 -22.33 -5.34 11.68
N ASP A 418 -22.09 -4.40 12.59
CA ASP A 418 -23.00 -4.10 13.70
C ASP A 418 -24.38 -3.64 13.20
N LEU A 419 -24.43 -2.95 12.05
CA LEU A 419 -25.68 -2.53 11.42
C LEU A 419 -26.44 -3.70 10.80
N CYS A 420 -25.76 -4.78 10.42
CA CYS A 420 -26.41 -6.01 9.95
C CYS A 420 -27.19 -6.74 11.05
N PHE A 421 -26.87 -6.51 12.33
CA PHE A 421 -27.61 -7.09 13.46
C PHE A 421 -28.78 -6.23 13.93
N ALA A 422 -28.93 -5.03 13.38
CA ALA A 422 -29.95 -4.04 13.76
C ALA A 422 -31.00 -3.81 12.64
N LEU A 423 -31.17 -4.77 11.73
CA LEU A 423 -32.12 -4.66 10.62
C LEU A 423 -33.58 -4.59 11.11
N ASP A 424 -34.31 -3.62 10.58
CA ASP A 424 -35.75 -3.47 10.70
C ASP A 424 -36.44 -4.15 9.52
N PHE A 425 -36.97 -5.36 9.75
CA PHE A 425 -37.68 -6.14 8.75
C PHE A 425 -39.06 -5.58 8.37
N ASP A 426 -39.55 -4.54 9.07
CA ASP A 426 -40.79 -3.82 8.71
C ASP A 426 -40.52 -2.68 7.70
N GLN A 427 -39.25 -2.37 7.42
CA GLN A 427 -38.83 -1.37 6.41
C GLN A 427 -38.19 -2.04 5.19
N PRO A 428 -38.10 -1.35 4.04
CA PRO A 428 -37.33 -1.83 2.90
C PRO A 428 -35.90 -2.21 3.33
N LEU A 429 -35.49 -3.44 3.02
CA LEU A 429 -34.12 -3.89 3.32
C LEU A 429 -33.12 -3.28 2.33
N TYR A 430 -33.43 -3.27 1.03
CA TYR A 430 -32.52 -2.76 0.00
C TYR A 430 -33.11 -1.51 -0.67
N PRO A 431 -32.28 -0.53 -1.06
CA PRO A 431 -30.86 -0.37 -0.68
C PRO A 431 -30.68 0.30 0.70
N ASP A 432 -31.77 0.52 1.45
CA ASP A 432 -31.78 1.41 2.61
C ASP A 432 -31.02 0.87 3.81
N GLN A 433 -31.10 -0.44 4.08
CA GLN A 433 -30.48 -1.08 5.24
C GLN A 433 -29.33 -2.02 4.86
N ILE A 434 -29.53 -2.81 3.80
CA ILE A 434 -28.55 -3.71 3.19
C ILE A 434 -28.18 -3.14 1.82
N ASP A 435 -26.89 -2.85 1.65
CA ASP A 435 -26.34 -2.25 0.44
C ASP A 435 -24.93 -2.82 0.16
N PRO A 436 -24.82 -4.06 -0.35
CA PRO A 436 -23.53 -4.70 -0.60
C PRO A 436 -22.75 -4.06 -1.76
N TRP A 437 -23.39 -3.18 -2.53
CA TRP A 437 -22.79 -2.52 -3.68
C TRP A 437 -22.46 -1.05 -3.43
N SER A 438 -22.76 -0.50 -2.26
CA SER A 438 -22.69 0.96 -2.02
C SER A 438 -23.58 1.77 -3.00
N TRP A 439 -24.72 1.21 -3.40
CA TRP A 439 -25.72 1.83 -4.29
C TRP A 439 -26.09 3.24 -3.83
N ARG A 440 -26.21 3.48 -2.52
CA ARG A 440 -26.55 4.81 -1.95
C ARG A 440 -25.59 5.91 -2.39
N ASN A 441 -24.36 5.55 -2.76
CA ASN A 441 -23.30 6.43 -3.21
C ASN A 441 -23.13 6.44 -4.74
N MET A 442 -24.04 5.81 -5.49
CA MET A 442 -24.03 5.80 -6.95
C MET A 442 -24.98 6.85 -7.55
N ALA A 443 -24.58 7.39 -8.71
CA ALA A 443 -25.41 8.18 -9.59
C ALA A 443 -26.09 7.26 -10.61
N LEU A 444 -27.42 7.19 -10.55
CA LEU A 444 -28.21 6.16 -11.23
C LEU A 444 -29.24 6.77 -12.18
N SER A 445 -29.76 5.93 -13.09
CA SER A 445 -30.83 6.31 -14.00
C SER A 445 -32.15 6.54 -13.24
N ASP A 446 -32.93 7.53 -13.69
CA ASP A 446 -34.32 7.75 -13.30
C ASP A 446 -35.33 6.92 -14.13
N GLY A 447 -34.83 6.01 -14.99
CA GLY A 447 -35.59 5.22 -15.95
C GLY A 447 -35.95 5.96 -17.25
N SER A 448 -35.74 7.27 -17.32
CA SER A 448 -36.01 8.09 -18.51
C SER A 448 -34.71 8.49 -19.24
N ASN A 449 -33.63 8.72 -18.49
CA ASN A 449 -32.32 9.07 -19.01
C ASN A 449 -31.28 8.03 -18.61
N PRO A 450 -30.23 7.79 -19.43
CA PRO A 450 -29.11 6.95 -19.02
C PRO A 450 -28.52 7.43 -17.69
N ALA A 451 -28.09 6.50 -16.86
CA ALA A 451 -27.42 6.78 -15.60
C ALA A 451 -26.21 7.70 -15.84
N PRO A 452 -26.01 8.76 -15.04
CA PRO A 452 -24.91 9.70 -15.23
C PRO A 452 -23.54 9.00 -15.18
N ARG A 453 -22.58 9.58 -15.91
CA ARG A 453 -21.16 9.21 -15.87
C ARG A 453 -20.37 10.30 -15.18
N ARG A 454 -19.24 9.95 -14.57
CA ARG A 454 -18.36 10.90 -13.90
C ARG A 454 -17.10 11.08 -14.73
N ALA A 455 -16.83 12.33 -15.08
CA ALA A 455 -15.57 12.72 -15.70
C ALA A 455 -14.52 12.98 -14.61
N ALA A 456 -13.27 12.64 -14.89
CA ALA A 456 -12.15 13.03 -14.06
C ALA A 456 -11.79 14.53 -14.24
N ASP A 457 -11.05 15.07 -13.27
CA ASP A 457 -10.36 16.34 -13.44
C ASP A 457 -9.08 16.14 -14.27
N ALA A 458 -8.99 16.80 -15.43
CA ALA A 458 -7.84 16.66 -16.32
C ALA A 458 -6.52 17.13 -15.67
N GLY A 459 -6.57 18.13 -14.79
CA GLY A 459 -5.41 18.61 -14.05
C GLY A 459 -4.97 17.61 -12.98
N ALA A 460 -5.90 16.89 -12.34
CA ALA A 460 -5.56 15.80 -11.42
C ALA A 460 -4.89 14.62 -12.15
N ILE A 461 -5.35 14.28 -13.37
CA ILE A 461 -4.70 13.27 -14.21
C ILE A 461 -3.26 13.69 -14.55
N GLU A 462 -3.07 14.92 -15.01
CA GLU A 462 -1.75 15.47 -15.32
C GLU A 462 -0.86 15.46 -14.08
N ALA A 463 -1.35 15.95 -12.95
CA ALA A 463 -0.61 15.97 -11.68
C ALA A 463 -0.22 14.56 -11.21
N ALA A 464 -1.09 13.55 -11.36
CA ALA A 464 -0.78 12.17 -11.01
C ALA A 464 0.39 11.60 -11.82
N ILE A 465 0.47 11.97 -13.10
CA ILE A 465 1.54 11.55 -14.01
C ILE A 465 2.82 12.33 -13.70
N GLU A 466 2.75 13.66 -13.63
CA GLU A 466 3.92 14.53 -13.42
C GLU A 466 4.58 14.33 -12.05
N SER A 467 3.79 14.05 -11.01
CA SER A 467 4.32 13.76 -9.68
C SER A 467 4.91 12.34 -9.58
N GLY A 468 4.78 11.52 -10.62
CA GLY A 468 5.22 10.13 -10.63
C GLY A 468 4.39 9.19 -9.76
N MET A 469 3.15 9.56 -9.40
CA MET A 469 2.22 8.65 -8.70
C MET A 469 1.70 7.54 -9.62
N VAL A 470 1.73 7.77 -10.93
CA VAL A 470 1.58 6.75 -11.96
C VAL A 470 2.96 6.19 -12.32
N ASN A 471 3.10 4.87 -12.27
CA ASN A 471 4.31 4.21 -12.75
C ASN A 471 4.29 4.19 -14.28
N HIS A 472 5.16 4.95 -14.95
CA HIS A 472 5.23 4.98 -16.41
C HIS A 472 6.29 4.04 -16.99
N GLY A 473 7.02 3.33 -16.12
CA GLY A 473 8.00 2.32 -16.52
C GLY A 473 9.46 2.78 -16.46
N ASP A 474 9.75 4.00 -15.98
CA ASP A 474 11.12 4.45 -15.76
C ASP A 474 11.70 3.81 -14.50
N VAL A 475 12.10 2.55 -14.62
CA VAL A 475 12.66 1.77 -13.52
C VAL A 475 13.95 1.14 -14.01
N GLN A 476 15.08 1.71 -13.61
CA GLN A 476 16.42 1.38 -14.12
C GLN A 476 17.19 0.38 -13.25
N ILE A 477 16.51 -0.29 -12.31
CA ILE A 477 17.10 -1.27 -11.40
C ILE A 477 16.65 -2.69 -11.75
N PRO A 478 17.43 -3.73 -11.40
CA PRO A 478 16.99 -5.11 -11.50
C PRO A 478 15.85 -5.42 -10.51
N LEU A 479 14.83 -6.12 -11.00
CA LEU A 479 13.66 -6.55 -10.25
C LEU A 479 13.44 -8.06 -10.36
N ILE A 480 13.20 -8.70 -9.23
CA ILE A 480 12.63 -10.05 -9.14
C ILE A 480 11.18 -9.89 -8.67
N ASP A 481 10.24 -9.81 -9.61
CA ASP A 481 8.80 -9.77 -9.31
C ASP A 481 8.33 -11.17 -8.91
N VAL A 482 8.19 -11.40 -7.61
CA VAL A 482 7.79 -12.69 -7.05
C VAL A 482 6.27 -12.77 -7.03
N ARG A 483 5.69 -13.56 -7.92
CA ARG A 483 4.24 -13.72 -8.06
C ARG A 483 3.76 -15.02 -7.45
N HIS A 484 3.01 -14.93 -6.35
CA HIS A 484 2.22 -16.06 -5.87
C HIS A 484 1.03 -16.26 -6.82
N TYR A 485 0.82 -17.47 -7.31
CA TYR A 485 -0.31 -17.76 -8.21
C TYR A 485 -1.58 -17.95 -7.38
N LEU A 486 -2.42 -16.91 -7.33
CA LEU A 486 -3.59 -16.83 -6.45
C LEU A 486 -4.95 -16.73 -7.19
N GLU A 487 -4.96 -17.02 -8.49
CA GLU A 487 -6.14 -16.85 -9.35
C GLU A 487 -7.35 -17.68 -8.88
N GLU A 488 -7.11 -18.92 -8.44
CA GLU A 488 -8.17 -19.83 -7.97
C GLU A 488 -8.75 -19.40 -6.60
N GLN A 489 -8.03 -18.56 -5.86
CA GLN A 489 -8.47 -18.03 -4.57
C GLN A 489 -9.25 -16.72 -4.71
N LEU A 490 -9.34 -16.19 -5.94
CA LEU A 490 -9.93 -14.88 -6.25
C LEU A 490 -9.30 -13.74 -5.42
N ASP A 491 -8.02 -13.89 -5.08
CA ASP A 491 -7.27 -12.88 -4.35
C ASP A 491 -7.07 -11.62 -5.20
N MET A 492 -7.02 -10.45 -4.56
CA MET A 492 -6.80 -9.18 -5.26
C MET A 492 -5.54 -9.16 -6.12
N HIS A 493 -4.50 -9.91 -5.74
CA HIS A 493 -3.19 -9.86 -6.36
C HIS A 493 -3.06 -10.73 -7.63
N ASN A 494 -3.99 -10.57 -8.56
CA ASN A 494 -3.96 -11.27 -9.84
C ASN A 494 -2.64 -11.07 -10.61
N SER A 495 -2.26 -12.10 -11.35
CA SER A 495 -0.99 -12.24 -12.06
C SER A 495 -0.82 -11.24 -13.19
N HIS A 496 -1.94 -10.76 -13.77
CA HIS A 496 -1.98 -9.72 -14.79
C HIS A 496 -1.16 -8.48 -14.39
N GLN A 497 -1.14 -8.12 -13.11
CA GLN A 497 -0.44 -6.94 -12.61
C GLN A 497 1.07 -6.95 -12.88
N SER A 498 1.73 -8.11 -12.81
CA SER A 498 3.17 -8.23 -13.15
C SER A 498 3.41 -7.93 -14.63
N PHE A 499 2.48 -8.37 -15.49
CA PHE A 499 2.55 -8.14 -16.92
C PHE A 499 2.19 -6.69 -17.29
N ALA A 500 1.28 -6.05 -16.55
CA ALA A 500 1.02 -4.64 -16.68
C ALA A 500 2.26 -3.79 -16.32
N ALA A 501 2.95 -4.14 -15.24
CA ALA A 501 4.23 -3.51 -14.87
C ALA A 501 5.28 -3.72 -15.97
N ARG A 502 5.43 -4.96 -16.46
CA ARG A 502 6.34 -5.27 -17.59
C ARG A 502 6.03 -4.46 -18.83
N GLN A 503 4.75 -4.33 -19.18
CA GLN A 503 4.33 -3.60 -20.37
C GLN A 503 4.69 -2.12 -20.25
N ARG A 504 4.68 -1.54 -19.04
CA ARG A 504 5.14 -0.16 -18.81
C ARG A 504 6.64 -0.01 -19.03
N LEU A 505 7.46 -0.94 -18.53
CA LEU A 505 8.91 -0.96 -18.84
C LEU A 505 9.16 -0.99 -20.35
N LEU A 506 8.47 -1.90 -21.07
CA LEU A 506 8.55 -2.00 -22.53
C LEU A 506 8.06 -0.72 -23.24
N ASN A 507 7.05 -0.05 -22.71
CA ASN A 507 6.56 1.20 -23.30
C ASN A 507 7.54 2.36 -23.11
N TYR A 508 8.27 2.38 -21.98
CA TYR A 508 9.22 3.43 -21.65
C TYR A 508 10.54 3.27 -22.41
N ASP A 509 11.20 2.12 -22.24
CA ASP A 509 12.56 1.88 -22.77
C ASP A 509 12.60 0.97 -24.00
N GLY A 510 11.49 0.31 -24.35
CA GLY A 510 11.51 -0.78 -25.33
C GLY A 510 12.19 -2.05 -24.81
N ASP A 511 12.59 -2.07 -23.53
CA ASP A 511 13.28 -3.16 -22.85
C ASP A 511 12.66 -3.42 -21.48
N ALA A 512 12.62 -4.69 -21.09
CA ALA A 512 12.21 -5.15 -19.76
C ALA A 512 13.15 -6.24 -19.23
N SER A 513 14.39 -6.29 -19.76
CA SER A 513 15.41 -7.27 -19.38
C SER A 513 15.83 -7.16 -17.90
N ASN A 514 15.57 -6.01 -17.28
CA ASN A 514 15.78 -5.76 -15.87
C ASN A 514 14.68 -6.38 -14.97
N GLN A 515 13.60 -6.95 -15.51
CA GLN A 515 12.54 -7.56 -14.70
C GLN A 515 12.38 -9.05 -14.97
N VAL A 516 12.60 -9.87 -13.94
CA VAL A 516 12.26 -11.30 -13.93
C VAL A 516 10.95 -11.48 -13.17
N ILE A 517 9.93 -12.03 -13.82
CA ILE A 517 8.68 -12.45 -13.16
C ILE A 517 8.86 -13.91 -12.74
N TRP A 518 8.91 -14.15 -11.44
CA TRP A 518 9.09 -15.47 -10.84
C TRP A 518 7.79 -15.93 -10.20
N PHE A 519 7.11 -16.86 -10.87
CA PHE A 519 5.93 -17.51 -10.30
C PHE A 519 6.32 -18.53 -9.22
N VAL A 520 5.70 -18.40 -8.06
CA VAL A 520 5.84 -19.29 -6.92
C VAL A 520 4.47 -19.84 -6.53
N ALA A 521 4.43 -21.11 -6.15
CA ALA A 521 3.21 -21.67 -5.59
C ALA A 521 2.87 -20.95 -4.28
N PRO A 522 1.58 -20.71 -3.98
CA PRO A 522 1.20 -20.38 -2.61
C PRO A 522 1.72 -21.49 -1.69
N GLY A 523 2.45 -21.14 -0.64
CA GLY A 523 2.84 -22.09 0.42
C GLY A 523 1.61 -22.71 1.10
N GLU A 524 1.81 -23.69 1.99
CA GLU A 524 0.69 -24.29 2.75
C GLU A 524 0.11 -23.34 3.83
N GLU A 525 0.78 -22.22 4.12
CA GLU A 525 0.36 -21.20 5.10
C GLU A 525 -0.22 -19.94 4.43
N GLU A 526 -1.13 -19.25 5.13
CA GLU A 526 -1.75 -17.97 4.68
C GLU A 526 -0.74 -16.82 4.50
N ASN A 527 0.47 -16.92 5.07
CA ASN A 527 1.51 -15.91 4.97
C ASN A 527 2.58 -16.33 3.95
N TYR A 528 2.28 -16.09 2.67
CA TYR A 528 3.14 -16.40 1.54
C TYR A 528 4.43 -15.55 1.48
N ASN A 529 5.40 -15.82 2.36
CA ASN A 529 6.71 -15.16 2.39
C ASN A 529 7.82 -16.09 1.88
N ASN A 530 8.11 -16.02 0.57
CA ASN A 530 9.11 -16.86 -0.08
C ASN A 530 10.44 -16.12 -0.40
N THR A 531 10.67 -14.93 0.15
CA THR A 531 11.70 -13.98 -0.33
C THR A 531 13.14 -14.51 -0.31
N LEU A 532 13.49 -15.45 0.57
CA LEU A 532 14.88 -15.87 0.79
C LEU A 532 15.11 -17.38 0.87
N TYR A 533 14.20 -18.20 0.32
CA TYR A 533 14.52 -19.61 0.09
C TYR A 533 15.45 -19.74 -1.12
N ALA A 534 16.76 -19.69 -0.87
CA ALA A 534 17.82 -20.06 -1.81
C ALA A 534 18.64 -21.22 -1.25
#